data_AF-A0A833A5M7-F1
#
_entry.id   AF-A0A833A5M7-F1
#
_cell.length_a   1.000
_cell.length_b   1.000
_cell.length_c   1.000
_cell.angle_alpha   90.00
_cell.angle_beta   90.00
_cell.angle_gamma   90.00
#
_symmetry.space_group_name_H-M   'P 1'
#
loop_
_entity.id
_entity.type
_entity.pdbx_description
1 polymer ?
#
loop_
_entity_poly.entity_id
_entity_poly.type
_entity_poly.pdbx_seq_one_letter_code
_entity_poly.pdbx_strand_id
1 'polypeptide(L)'
;MIREIQDLLELQFLRKINIYLDHCKRAQKNEEDIEKNKGIILKVKEKLYGKLERTSQFSPICHECYHIISDLLTFTEINSCFSKYKEDIEKIQQYCIDEKCKEAYTLMEKVKEKFLNSYKIQEYLEKQKERDYYTFR
;
A
#
# COMPACT_ATOMS: atom_id res chain seq x y z
N MET A 1 -18.47 7.09 -21.58
CA MET A 1 -18.92 5.96 -20.76
C MET A 1 -17.83 4.91 -20.49
N ILE A 2 -17.36 4.12 -21.47
CA ILE A 2 -16.36 3.05 -21.20
C ILE A 2 -15.01 3.60 -20.72
N ARG A 3 -14.54 4.71 -21.30
CA ARG A 3 -13.28 5.36 -20.89
C ARG A 3 -13.36 5.99 -19.49
N GLU A 4 -14.46 6.66 -19.16
CA GLU A 4 -14.66 7.28 -17.83
C GLU A 4 -14.70 6.25 -16.71
N ILE A 5 -15.31 5.07 -16.95
CA ILE A 5 -15.31 3.97 -15.98
C ILE A 5 -13.89 3.43 -15.79
N GLN A 6 -13.13 3.27 -16.87
CA GLN A 6 -11.74 2.84 -16.80
C GLN A 6 -10.87 3.85 -16.02
N ASP A 7 -11.01 5.14 -16.30
CA ASP A 7 -10.28 6.21 -15.59
C ASP A 7 -10.60 6.19 -14.09
N LEU A 8 -11.86 5.98 -13.71
CA LEU A 8 -12.26 5.85 -12.31
C LEU A 8 -11.62 4.65 -11.63
N LEU A 9 -11.59 3.48 -12.30
CA LEU A 9 -10.96 2.28 -11.76
C LEU A 9 -9.46 2.47 -11.58
N GLU A 10 -8.79 3.12 -12.53
CA GLU A 10 -7.36 3.44 -12.44
C GLU A 10 -7.05 4.37 -11.26
N LEU A 11 -7.88 5.39 -11.05
CA LEU A 11 -7.76 6.28 -9.88
C LEU A 11 -7.96 5.53 -8.57
N GLN A 12 -8.93 4.63 -8.49
CA GLN A 12 -9.14 3.82 -7.29
C GLN A 12 -7.97 2.87 -7.04
N PHE A 13 -7.44 2.24 -8.08
CA PHE A 13 -6.27 1.36 -7.97
C PHE A 13 -5.05 2.12 -7.44
N LEU A 14 -4.73 3.28 -8.03
CA LEU A 14 -3.65 4.14 -7.55
C LEU A 14 -3.89 4.65 -6.12
N ARG A 15 -5.12 5.01 -5.78
CA ARG A 15 -5.50 5.44 -4.44
C ARG A 15 -5.22 4.33 -3.42
N LYS A 16 -5.57 3.07 -3.71
CA LYS A 16 -5.32 1.93 -2.84
C LYS A 16 -3.82 1.69 -2.64
N ILE A 17 -3.03 1.76 -3.72
CA ILE A 17 -1.57 1.70 -3.64
C ILE A 17 -1.02 2.79 -2.71
N ASN A 18 -1.47 4.04 -2.85
CA ASN A 18 -0.98 5.15 -2.01
C ASN A 18 -1.37 4.97 -0.53
N ILE A 19 -2.60 4.51 -0.25
CA ILE A 19 -3.03 4.21 1.12
C ILE A 19 -2.14 3.14 1.75
N TYR A 20 -1.80 2.09 1.00
CA TYR A 20 -0.87 1.06 1.47
C TYR A 20 0.49 1.65 1.84
N LEU A 21 1.08 2.43 0.93
CA LEU A 21 2.40 3.04 1.14
C LEU A 21 2.40 3.98 2.35
N ASP A 22 1.39 4.84 2.48
CA ASP A 22 1.28 5.77 3.61
C ASP A 22 1.06 5.05 4.94
N HIS A 23 0.31 3.94 4.94
CA HIS A 23 0.16 3.08 6.12
C HIS A 23 1.52 2.48 6.51
N CYS A 24 2.16 1.75 5.60
CA CYS A 24 3.43 1.07 5.89
C CYS A 24 4.55 2.04 6.26
N LYS A 25 4.63 3.22 5.62
CA LYS A 25 5.62 4.25 5.95
C LYS A 25 5.45 4.80 7.36
N ARG A 26 4.20 5.03 7.80
CA ARG A 26 3.91 5.46 9.18
C ARG A 26 4.24 4.36 10.19
N ALA A 27 3.85 3.12 9.90
CA ALA A 27 4.16 1.98 10.75
C ALA A 27 5.67 1.75 10.90
N GLN A 28 6.44 1.83 9.81
CA GLN A 28 7.90 1.69 9.84
C GLN A 28 8.59 2.82 10.62
N LYS A 29 8.17 4.08 10.42
CA LYS A 29 8.69 5.22 11.20
C LYS A 29 8.41 5.07 12.69
N ASN A 30 7.18 4.66 13.03
CA ASN A 30 6.81 4.39 14.41
C ASN A 30 7.67 3.26 14.99
N GLU A 31 7.92 2.18 14.25
CA GLU A 31 8.79 1.10 14.69
C GLU A 31 10.22 1.58 14.94
N GLU A 32 10.80 2.38 14.05
CA GLU A 32 12.14 2.96 14.22
C GLU A 32 12.24 3.92 15.41
N ASP A 33 11.23 4.79 15.59
CA ASP A 33 11.17 5.73 16.71
C ASP A 33 10.98 5.00 18.04
N ILE A 34 10.15 3.96 18.04
CA ILE A 34 9.94 3.08 19.17
C ILE A 34 11.21 2.29 19.47
N GLU A 35 11.92 1.74 18.48
CA GLU A 35 13.17 0.99 18.70
C GLU A 35 14.28 1.86 19.28
N LYS A 36 14.37 3.13 18.83
CA LYS A 36 15.30 4.15 19.34
C LYS A 36 14.95 4.61 20.76
N ASN A 37 13.66 4.66 21.11
CA ASN A 37 13.18 5.21 22.39
C ASN A 37 12.70 4.14 23.39
N LYS A 38 12.70 2.85 23.04
CA LYS A 38 12.24 1.77 23.93
C LYS A 38 13.26 1.44 25.02
N GLY A 39 12.83 1.57 26.27
CA GLY A 39 13.49 0.95 27.42
C GLY A 39 13.49 -0.58 27.33
N ILE A 40 14.46 -1.23 27.99
CA ILE A 40 14.72 -2.68 27.97
C ILE A 40 13.46 -3.53 28.20
N ILE A 41 12.54 -3.08 29.07
CA ILE A 41 11.32 -3.81 29.43
C ILE A 41 10.41 -4.05 28.22
N LEU A 42 10.25 -3.06 27.34
CA LEU A 42 9.41 -3.19 26.15
C LEU A 42 10.02 -4.13 25.11
N LYS A 43 11.35 -4.13 24.96
CA LYS A 43 12.07 -5.08 24.08
C LYS A 43 11.89 -6.53 24.51
N VAL A 44 11.92 -6.78 25.83
CA VAL A 44 11.70 -8.11 26.40
C VAL A 44 10.24 -8.55 26.21
N LYS A 45 9.28 -7.63 26.42
CA LYS A 45 7.85 -7.93 26.25
C LYS A 45 7.52 -8.31 24.81
N GLU A 46 8.11 -7.63 23.81
CA GLU A 46 7.91 -7.99 22.40
C GLU A 46 8.55 -9.32 22.02
N LYS A 47 9.70 -9.65 22.61
CA LYS A 47 10.36 -10.94 22.37
C LYS A 47 9.56 -12.12 22.94
N LEU A 48 8.82 -11.90 24.04
CA LEU A 48 8.02 -12.93 24.70
C LEU A 48 6.59 -13.02 24.17
N TYR A 49 5.99 -11.90 23.78
CA TYR A 49 4.56 -11.80 23.49
C TYR A 49 4.25 -11.29 22.06
N GLY A 50 5.26 -11.03 21.23
CA GLY A 50 5.11 -10.45 19.90
C GLY A 50 4.91 -8.92 19.91
N LYS A 51 4.94 -8.29 18.72
CA LYS A 51 4.70 -6.84 18.56
C LYS A 51 3.27 -6.48 18.96
N LEU A 52 3.12 -5.33 19.62
CA LEU A 52 1.87 -4.87 20.27
C LEU A 52 0.71 -4.50 19.31
N GLU A 53 0.88 -4.57 17.99
CA GLU A 53 -0.13 -4.14 17.01
C GLU A 53 -0.69 -5.30 16.15
N ARG A 54 -1.01 -6.45 16.75
CA ARG A 54 -1.75 -7.51 16.05
C ARG A 54 -3.23 -7.53 16.43
N THR A 55 -4.06 -6.92 15.60
CA THR A 55 -5.54 -6.95 15.70
C THR A 55 -6.17 -8.21 15.08
N SER A 56 -5.37 -9.21 14.72
CA SER A 56 -5.87 -10.56 14.40
C SER A 56 -4.94 -11.60 14.99
N GLN A 57 -5.46 -12.45 15.89
CA GLN A 57 -4.75 -13.63 16.39
C GLN A 57 -4.57 -14.71 15.30
N PHE A 58 -5.25 -14.58 14.16
CA PHE A 58 -5.37 -15.63 13.14
C PHE A 58 -4.77 -15.26 11.79
N SER A 59 -4.27 -14.03 11.63
CA SER A 59 -3.68 -13.58 10.36
C SER A 59 -2.37 -12.85 10.63
N PRO A 60 -1.24 -13.31 10.05
CA PRO A 60 0.04 -12.66 10.26
C PRO A 60 0.15 -11.29 9.58
N ILE A 61 -0.76 -10.96 8.66
CA ILE A 61 -0.89 -9.66 8.01
C ILE A 61 -1.68 -8.66 8.90
N CYS A 62 -1.25 -7.39 8.88
CA CYS A 62 -1.95 -6.31 9.56
C CYS A 62 -3.37 -6.10 9.00
N HIS A 63 -4.35 -5.75 9.84
CA HIS A 63 -5.76 -5.62 9.40
C HIS A 63 -5.95 -4.62 8.26
N GLU A 64 -5.28 -3.46 8.31
CA GLU A 64 -5.35 -2.45 7.25
C GLU A 64 -4.74 -2.97 5.93
N CYS A 65 -3.55 -3.58 6.02
CA CYS A 65 -2.83 -4.17 4.90
C CYS A 65 -3.70 -5.24 4.20
N TYR A 66 -4.38 -6.08 4.98
CA TYR A 66 -5.26 -7.13 4.48
C TYR A 66 -6.36 -6.57 3.60
N HIS A 67 -7.09 -5.55 4.07
CA HIS A 67 -8.17 -4.94 3.30
C HIS A 67 -7.66 -4.29 2.01
N ILE A 68 -6.55 -3.56 2.09
CA ILE A 68 -5.99 -2.87 0.92
C ILE A 68 -5.52 -3.88 -0.14
N ILE A 69 -4.83 -4.94 0.28
CA ILE A 69 -4.37 -5.99 -0.62
C ILE A 69 -5.54 -6.77 -1.21
N SER A 70 -6.57 -7.09 -0.42
CA SER A 70 -7.79 -7.74 -0.91
C SER A 70 -8.47 -6.91 -1.99
N ASP A 71 -8.56 -5.58 -1.80
CA ASP A 71 -9.11 -4.69 -2.82
C ASP A 71 -8.26 -4.70 -4.11
N LEU A 72 -6.93 -4.62 -3.98
CA LEU A 72 -6.01 -4.65 -5.11
C LEU A 72 -6.09 -5.97 -5.89
N LEU A 73 -6.17 -7.10 -5.20
CA LEU A 73 -6.39 -8.41 -5.82
C LEU A 73 -7.72 -8.44 -6.57
N THR A 74 -8.79 -7.95 -5.94
CA THR A 74 -10.11 -7.84 -6.59
C THR A 74 -10.02 -7.05 -7.89
N PHE A 75 -9.35 -5.88 -7.89
CA PHE A 75 -9.11 -5.11 -9.11
C PHE A 75 -8.39 -5.93 -10.20
N THR A 76 -7.37 -6.71 -9.82
CA THR A 76 -6.59 -7.52 -10.77
C THR A 76 -7.40 -8.69 -11.37
N GLU A 77 -8.45 -9.14 -10.68
CA GLU A 77 -9.31 -10.24 -11.12
C GLU A 77 -10.44 -9.77 -12.01
N ILE A 78 -11.06 -8.63 -11.67
CA ILE A 78 -12.25 -8.14 -12.39
C ILE A 78 -11.91 -7.28 -13.61
N ASN A 79 -10.69 -6.76 -13.73
CA ASN A 79 -10.28 -5.90 -14.84
C ASN A 79 -8.98 -6.37 -15.49
N SER A 80 -9.06 -6.74 -16.78
CA SER A 80 -7.94 -7.23 -17.57
C SER A 80 -6.75 -6.28 -17.62
N CYS A 81 -6.99 -4.96 -17.51
CA CYS A 81 -5.95 -3.94 -17.49
C CYS A 81 -5.01 -4.05 -16.27
N PHE A 82 -5.52 -4.55 -15.14
CA PHE A 82 -4.76 -4.70 -13.90
C PHE A 82 -4.21 -6.11 -13.67
N SER A 83 -4.62 -7.09 -14.48
CA SER A 83 -4.18 -8.50 -14.38
C SER A 83 -2.65 -8.64 -14.34
N LYS A 84 -1.92 -7.79 -15.08
CA LYS A 84 -0.45 -7.73 -15.11
C LYS A 84 0.21 -7.40 -13.77
N TYR A 85 -0.54 -6.93 -12.76
CA TYR A 85 -0.03 -6.67 -11.42
C TYR A 85 -0.35 -7.78 -10.42
N LYS A 86 -1.18 -8.77 -10.79
CA LYS A 86 -1.68 -9.80 -9.86
C LYS A 86 -0.54 -10.50 -9.12
N GLU A 87 0.45 -10.98 -9.85
CA GLU A 87 1.61 -11.68 -9.27
C GLU A 87 2.39 -10.80 -8.29
N ASP A 88 2.60 -9.51 -8.61
CA ASP A 88 3.28 -8.58 -7.71
C ASP A 88 2.45 -8.35 -6.42
N ILE A 89 1.12 -8.22 -6.53
CA ILE A 89 0.23 -8.03 -5.36
C ILE A 89 0.16 -9.29 -4.48
N GLU A 90 0.06 -10.48 -5.05
CA GLU A 90 0.09 -11.75 -4.32
C GLU A 90 1.43 -11.92 -3.58
N LYS A 91 2.53 -11.52 -4.21
CA LYS A 91 3.85 -11.54 -3.58
C LYS A 91 3.96 -10.53 -2.44
N ILE A 92 3.36 -9.35 -2.56
CA ILE A 92 3.25 -8.38 -1.46
C ILE A 92 2.46 -8.98 -0.30
N GLN A 93 1.34 -9.66 -0.57
CA GLN A 93 0.56 -10.37 0.45
C GLN A 93 1.42 -11.38 1.20
N GLN A 94 2.19 -12.20 0.47
CA GLN A 94 3.08 -13.18 1.08
C GLN A 94 4.16 -12.50 1.93
N TYR A 95 4.75 -11.39 1.48
CA TYR A 95 5.70 -10.65 2.31
C TYR A 95 5.06 -10.09 3.58
N CYS A 96 3.81 -9.62 3.54
CA CYS A 96 3.09 -9.22 4.74
C CYS A 96 2.83 -10.39 5.70
N ILE A 97 2.49 -11.57 5.16
CA ILE A 97 2.30 -12.81 5.93
C ILE A 97 3.61 -13.26 6.58
N ASP A 98 4.72 -13.13 5.88
CA ASP A 98 6.07 -13.46 6.36
C ASP A 98 6.67 -12.37 7.29
N GLU A 99 5.92 -11.31 7.62
CA GLU A 99 6.39 -10.14 8.38
C GLU A 99 7.57 -9.38 7.71
N LYS A 100 7.75 -9.53 6.41
CA LYS A 100 8.76 -8.85 5.56
C LYS A 100 8.24 -7.51 5.05
N CYS A 101 7.87 -6.62 5.97
CA CYS A 101 7.18 -5.36 5.65
C CYS A 101 8.02 -4.38 4.80
N LYS A 102 9.36 -4.44 4.88
CA LYS A 102 10.25 -3.58 4.08
C LYS A 102 10.22 -4.01 2.61
N GLU A 103 10.33 -5.31 2.37
CA GLU A 103 10.25 -5.93 1.05
C GLU A 103 8.88 -5.72 0.42
N ALA A 104 7.80 -5.87 1.21
CA ALA A 104 6.43 -5.58 0.79
C ALA A 104 6.27 -4.11 0.35
N TYR A 105 6.80 -3.17 1.14
CA TYR A 105 6.78 -1.74 0.83
C TYR A 105 7.55 -1.42 -0.45
N THR A 106 8.80 -1.88 -0.58
CA THR A 106 9.62 -1.65 -1.78
C THR A 106 8.99 -2.25 -3.04
N LEU A 107 8.36 -3.42 -2.94
CA LEU A 107 7.65 -4.00 -4.07
C LEU A 107 6.40 -3.19 -4.45
N MET A 108 5.63 -2.68 -3.47
CA MET A 108 4.49 -1.81 -3.75
C MET A 108 4.93 -0.48 -4.41
N GLU A 109 6.07 0.10 -4.04
CA GLU A 109 6.63 1.27 -4.73
C GLU A 109 6.94 0.98 -6.20
N LYS A 110 7.51 -0.21 -6.49
CA LYS A 110 7.75 -0.65 -7.87
C LYS A 110 6.44 -0.86 -8.64
N VAL A 111 5.41 -1.42 -8.00
CA VAL A 111 4.07 -1.55 -8.62
C VAL A 111 3.51 -0.18 -8.96
N LYS A 112 3.61 0.79 -8.04
CA LYS A 112 3.20 2.19 -8.28
C LYS A 112 3.92 2.79 -9.49
N GLU A 113 5.24 2.62 -9.57
CA GLU A 113 6.05 3.13 -10.67
C GLU A 113 5.66 2.49 -12.01
N LYS A 114 5.55 1.14 -12.06
CA LYS A 114 5.05 0.41 -13.24
C LYS A 114 3.67 0.91 -13.65
N PHE A 115 2.79 1.15 -12.68
CA PHE A 115 1.46 1.67 -12.92
C PHE A 115 1.51 3.04 -13.57
N LEU A 116 2.21 3.99 -12.97
CA LEU A 116 2.36 5.35 -13.50
C LEU A 116 3.04 5.39 -14.88
N ASN A 117 4.01 4.52 -15.14
CA ASN A 117 4.72 4.45 -16.43
C ASN A 117 3.88 3.82 -17.55
N SER A 118 2.97 2.89 -17.20
CA SER A 118 2.13 2.22 -18.18
C SER A 118 0.88 3.02 -18.58
N TYR A 119 0.57 4.08 -17.84
CA TYR A 119 -0.62 4.88 -18.05
C TYR A 119 -0.27 6.35 -18.33
N LYS A 120 -1.02 6.99 -19.24
CA LYS A 120 -0.96 8.43 -19.52
C LYS A 120 -1.52 9.27 -18.36
N ILE A 121 -1.25 8.89 -17.12
CA ILE A 121 -1.61 9.64 -15.90
C ILE A 121 -0.88 11.00 -15.86
N GLN A 122 0.15 11.22 -16.68
CA GLN A 122 0.75 12.55 -16.87
C GLN A 122 -0.29 13.61 -17.23
N GLU A 123 -1.23 13.32 -18.13
CA GLU A 123 -2.28 14.26 -18.54
C GLU A 123 -3.28 14.58 -17.41
N TYR A 124 -3.48 13.63 -16.49
CA TYR A 124 -4.31 13.79 -15.29
C TYR A 124 -3.57 14.54 -14.17
N LEU A 125 -2.29 14.23 -13.95
CA LEU A 125 -1.44 14.91 -12.96
C LEU A 125 -1.17 16.37 -13.36
N GLU A 126 -1.05 16.67 -14.65
CA GLU A 126 -1.00 18.04 -15.16
C GLU A 126 -2.31 18.80 -14.87
N LYS A 127 -3.47 18.18 -15.14
CA LYS A 127 -4.79 18.76 -14.82
C LYS A 127 -5.03 18.93 -13.32
N GLN A 128 -4.48 18.07 -12.46
CA GLN A 128 -4.57 18.26 -11.01
C GLN A 128 -3.66 19.40 -10.52
N LYS A 129 -2.42 19.48 -11.03
CA LYS A 129 -1.52 20.61 -10.74
C LYS A 129 -2.13 21.95 -11.14
N GLU A 130 -2.82 22.03 -12.27
CA GLU A 130 -3.57 23.23 -12.66
C GLU A 130 -4.68 23.57 -11.66
N ARG A 131 -5.51 22.60 -11.25
CA ARG A 131 -6.59 22.86 -10.27
C ARG A 131 -6.04 23.34 -8.93
N ASP A 132 -5.00 22.71 -8.41
CA ASP A 132 -4.41 23.09 -7.12
C ASP A 132 -3.77 24.49 -7.18
N TYR A 133 -3.20 24.89 -8.33
CA TYR A 133 -2.68 26.24 -8.55
C TYR A 133 -3.76 27.33 -8.49
N TYR A 134 -4.98 27.06 -8.99
CA TYR A 134 -6.09 28.01 -8.95
C TYR A 134 -6.87 28.03 -7.63
N THR A 135 -6.68 27.04 -6.76
CA THR A 135 -7.38 26.96 -5.47
C THR A 135 -6.63 27.69 -4.34
N PHE A 136 -5.39 28.14 -4.59
CA PHE A 136 -4.56 28.92 -3.66
C PHE A 136 -4.39 30.40 -4.07
N ARG A 137 -5.32 30.95 -4.86
CA ARG A 137 -5.32 32.36 -5.29
C ARG A 137 -6.54 33.11 -4.79
#